data_AF-A0A3A8J377-F1
#
_entry.id   AF-A0A3A8J377-F1
#
_cell.length_a   1.000
_cell.length_b   1.000
_cell.length_c   1.000
_cell.angle_alpha   90.00
_cell.angle_beta   90.00
_cell.angle_gamma   90.00
#
_symmetry.space_group_name_H-M   'P 1'
#
loop_
_entity.id
_entity.type
_entity.pdbx_description
1 polymer ?
#
loop_
_entity_poly.entity_id
_entity_poly.type
_entity_poly.pdbx_seq_one_letter_code
_entity_poly.pdbx_strand_id
1 'polypeptide(L)'
;MPALLCAGALAACSTTRGHANDLAEKGRFVEAAEVYVKLLNDEPNNPEYRASLDDLRWRGLSQLLTQARQARVEGRDEDAEANLEQFFAYKVKWNSKLDGGMESSLLEEMAGTHRHLRQLIIEQAKRGHALTAESHLDRKRALLAHPEMAPIRRDMEEAVAQGGAATCANLKQSLSGGAQHWAELVSRYCGHYQQSAPRAGMFPEALGVPTWQVSVDGISNDVVQYLMTRLSGAFEASPWYSEASQRHAPMTISGSLSERRISEPVTLTAPWTERVPYTDHEDRTATAEVPYTVEESYEDKGVMKKRLVQQKKTVEYKTTVEVTKYRDVSRSFDYHAQRRGVEYHFAVVAQGILQERHAPLAVKAENALEASGYEHNITFEPGGVRPVKFERPNKEGWLDGQLRGYEQTFFASLMSRWQDAFCAAPAFAVEDAARCARGGVALPGPAKQALTDTLGDDAAQVHRLFVWN
;
A
#
# COMPACT_ATOMS: atom_id res chain seq x y z
N MET A 1 -51.55 -43.32 1.72
CA MET A 1 -51.06 -41.94 1.90
C MET A 1 -50.21 -41.90 3.16
N PRO A 2 -49.05 -41.21 3.22
CA PRO A 2 -48.67 -40.05 2.40
C PRO A 2 -47.48 -40.28 1.47
N ALA A 3 -47.44 -39.46 0.42
CA ALA A 3 -46.32 -39.24 -0.47
C ALA A 3 -45.30 -38.31 0.21
N LEU A 4 -44.01 -38.50 -0.08
CA LEU A 4 -43.03 -37.44 0.08
C LEU A 4 -42.09 -37.41 -1.13
N LEU A 5 -42.23 -36.32 -1.89
CA LEU A 5 -41.27 -35.82 -2.85
C LEU A 5 -39.92 -35.58 -2.17
N CYS A 6 -38.84 -36.07 -2.78
CA CYS A 6 -37.53 -35.44 -2.66
C CYS A 6 -37.13 -34.94 -4.05
N ALA A 7 -37.29 -33.63 -4.22
CA ALA A 7 -36.88 -32.86 -5.38
C ALA A 7 -35.35 -32.81 -5.48
N GLY A 8 -34.87 -32.62 -6.70
CA GLY A 8 -33.45 -32.72 -7.05
C GLY A 8 -32.61 -31.58 -6.48
N ALA A 9 -31.38 -31.93 -6.12
CA ALA A 9 -30.28 -30.99 -6.01
C ALA A 9 -29.37 -31.19 -7.23
N LEU A 10 -29.68 -30.53 -8.33
CA LEU A 10 -28.73 -30.31 -9.44
C LEU A 10 -27.71 -29.29 -8.95
N ALA A 11 -26.62 -29.75 -8.34
CA ALA A 11 -25.44 -28.93 -8.14
C ALA A 11 -24.80 -28.68 -9.51
N ALA A 12 -25.11 -27.53 -10.12
CA ALA A 12 -24.45 -27.08 -11.34
C ALA A 12 -22.97 -26.82 -11.06
N CYS A 13 -22.11 -27.77 -11.41
CA CYS A 13 -20.69 -27.49 -11.63
C CYS A 13 -20.59 -26.55 -12.84
N SER A 14 -20.61 -25.24 -12.61
CA SER A 14 -20.31 -24.26 -13.66
C SER A 14 -18.85 -24.48 -14.06
N THR A 15 -18.63 -25.11 -15.21
CA THR A 15 -17.28 -25.24 -15.77
C THR A 15 -16.70 -23.86 -16.03
N THR A 16 -15.38 -23.70 -15.93
CA THR A 16 -14.69 -22.42 -16.20
C THR A 16 -15.07 -21.84 -17.57
N ARG A 17 -15.27 -22.71 -18.57
CA ARG A 17 -15.83 -22.35 -19.89
C ARG A 17 -17.26 -21.83 -19.81
N GLY A 18 -18.14 -22.48 -19.05
CA GLY A 18 -19.51 -22.03 -18.82
C GLY A 18 -19.56 -20.63 -18.18
N HIS A 19 -18.67 -20.35 -17.22
CA HIS A 19 -18.56 -19.03 -16.62
C HIS A 19 -18.10 -17.96 -17.64
N ALA A 20 -17.10 -18.27 -18.48
CA ALA A 20 -16.65 -17.35 -19.52
C ALA A 20 -17.77 -17.03 -20.53
N ASN A 21 -18.57 -18.03 -20.91
CA ASN A 21 -19.70 -17.84 -21.81
C ASN A 21 -20.81 -17.00 -21.17
N ASP A 22 -21.14 -17.23 -19.90
CA ASP A 22 -22.10 -16.40 -19.15
C ASP A 22 -21.67 -14.93 -19.08
N LEU A 23 -20.37 -14.67 -18.88
CA LEU A 23 -19.82 -13.31 -18.95
C LEU A 23 -19.99 -12.69 -20.34
N ALA A 24 -19.72 -13.45 -21.41
CA ALA A 24 -19.88 -12.99 -22.78
C ALA A 24 -21.35 -12.70 -23.13
N GLU A 25 -22.29 -13.56 -22.70
CA GLU A 25 -23.74 -13.34 -22.88
C GLU A 25 -24.22 -12.07 -22.17
N LYS A 26 -23.60 -11.72 -21.05
CA LYS A 26 -23.84 -10.46 -20.31
C LYS A 26 -23.13 -9.24 -20.91
N GLY A 27 -22.43 -9.39 -22.04
CA GLY A 27 -21.67 -8.30 -22.67
C GLY A 27 -20.42 -7.90 -21.90
N ARG A 28 -19.87 -8.77 -21.05
CA ARG A 28 -18.61 -8.55 -20.31
C ARG A 28 -17.45 -9.21 -21.07
N PHE A 29 -17.23 -8.80 -22.32
CA PHE A 29 -16.31 -9.49 -23.25
C PHE A 29 -14.85 -9.45 -22.78
N VAL A 30 -14.40 -8.34 -22.20
CA VAL A 30 -13.04 -8.21 -21.66
C VAL A 30 -12.77 -9.25 -20.57
N GLU A 31 -13.70 -9.40 -19.64
CA GLU A 31 -13.57 -10.36 -18.54
C GLU A 31 -13.68 -11.80 -19.02
N ALA A 32 -14.60 -12.05 -19.96
CA ALA A 32 -14.70 -13.35 -20.63
C ALA A 32 -13.38 -13.73 -21.31
N ALA A 33 -12.72 -12.79 -21.99
CA ALA A 33 -11.43 -13.01 -22.63
C ALA A 33 -10.34 -13.41 -21.62
N GLU A 34 -10.29 -12.79 -20.43
CA GLU A 34 -9.32 -13.17 -19.38
C GLU A 34 -9.56 -14.60 -18.84
N VAL A 35 -10.81 -15.05 -18.79
CA VAL A 35 -11.13 -16.45 -18.44
C VAL A 35 -10.68 -17.40 -19.54
N TYR A 36 -10.86 -17.03 -20.82
CA TYR A 36 -10.37 -17.84 -21.96
C TYR A 36 -8.83 -17.90 -22.03
N VAL A 37 -8.11 -16.87 -21.58
CA VAL A 37 -6.64 -16.95 -21.43
C VAL A 37 -6.25 -18.04 -20.43
N LYS A 38 -6.97 -18.19 -19.32
CA LYS A 38 -6.72 -19.27 -18.34
C LYS A 38 -7.00 -20.65 -18.94
N LEU A 39 -8.11 -20.79 -19.67
CA LEU A 39 -8.44 -22.04 -20.37
C LEU A 39 -7.37 -22.44 -21.39
N LEU A 40 -6.77 -21.47 -22.10
CA LEU A 40 -5.67 -21.73 -23.02
C LEU A 40 -4.34 -22.06 -22.32
N ASN A 41 -4.14 -21.66 -21.07
CA ASN A 41 -2.97 -22.13 -20.33
C ASN A 41 -3.09 -23.61 -19.97
N ASP A 42 -4.30 -24.07 -19.66
CA ASP A 42 -4.58 -25.47 -19.35
C ASP A 42 -4.58 -26.36 -20.61
N GLU A 43 -5.14 -25.84 -21.72
CA GLU A 43 -5.20 -26.52 -23.01
C GLU A 43 -4.61 -25.65 -24.15
N PRO A 44 -3.26 -25.53 -24.28
CA PRO A 44 -2.63 -24.59 -25.21
C PRO A 44 -3.00 -24.77 -26.67
N ASN A 45 -3.30 -26.00 -27.10
CA ASN A 45 -3.52 -26.35 -28.51
C ASN A 45 -4.99 -26.46 -28.90
N ASN A 46 -5.93 -26.03 -28.04
CA ASN A 46 -7.35 -26.10 -28.35
C ASN A 46 -7.74 -24.99 -29.36
N PRO A 47 -8.11 -25.33 -30.61
CA PRO A 47 -8.42 -24.33 -31.63
C PRO A 47 -9.72 -23.56 -31.35
N GLU A 48 -10.70 -24.18 -30.66
CA GLU A 48 -11.95 -23.50 -30.29
C GLU A 48 -11.67 -22.38 -29.29
N TYR A 49 -10.85 -22.64 -28.26
CA TYR A 49 -10.54 -21.64 -27.23
C TYR A 49 -9.76 -20.46 -27.81
N ARG A 50 -8.87 -20.69 -28.79
CA ARG A 50 -8.18 -19.62 -29.50
C ARG A 50 -9.16 -18.76 -30.31
N ALA A 51 -10.03 -19.39 -31.10
CA ALA A 51 -11.02 -18.69 -31.91
C ALA A 51 -12.01 -17.88 -31.05
N SER A 52 -12.49 -18.45 -29.94
CA SER A 52 -13.35 -17.74 -28.98
C SER A 52 -12.63 -16.58 -28.30
N LEU A 53 -11.36 -16.75 -27.93
CA LEU A 53 -10.57 -15.66 -27.34
C LEU A 53 -10.43 -14.49 -28.33
N ASP A 54 -10.12 -14.77 -29.59
CA ASP A 54 -9.95 -13.73 -30.61
C ASP A 54 -11.28 -12.99 -30.90
N ASP A 55 -12.41 -13.70 -31.00
CA ASP A 55 -13.75 -13.08 -31.12
C ASP A 55 -14.09 -12.20 -29.90
N LEU A 56 -13.86 -12.69 -28.68
CA LEU A 56 -14.11 -11.93 -27.46
C LEU A 56 -13.23 -10.68 -27.35
N ARG A 57 -11.96 -10.77 -27.75
CA ARG A 57 -11.05 -9.62 -27.80
C ARG A 57 -11.54 -8.58 -28.80
N TRP A 58 -11.96 -9.00 -29.99
CA TRP A 58 -12.50 -8.11 -31.01
C TRP A 58 -13.79 -7.42 -30.51
N ARG A 59 -14.73 -8.17 -29.92
CA ARG A 59 -15.97 -7.62 -29.36
C ARG A 59 -15.72 -6.69 -28.18
N GLY A 60 -14.76 -7.03 -27.31
CA GLY A 60 -14.37 -6.18 -26.19
C GLY A 60 -13.82 -4.84 -26.64
N LEU A 61 -12.94 -4.83 -27.64
CA LEU A 61 -12.42 -3.59 -28.23
C LEU A 61 -13.53 -2.77 -28.91
N SER A 62 -14.40 -3.41 -29.70
CA SER A 62 -15.54 -2.76 -30.35
C SER A 62 -16.52 -2.15 -29.34
N GLN A 63 -16.78 -2.86 -28.24
CA GLN A 63 -17.63 -2.40 -27.15
C GLN A 63 -17.05 -1.15 -26.49
N LEU A 64 -15.75 -1.11 -26.20
CA LEU A 64 -15.10 0.05 -25.58
C LEU A 64 -15.21 1.30 -26.47
N LEU A 65 -15.01 1.18 -27.79
CA LEU A 65 -15.21 2.31 -28.71
C LEU A 65 -16.68 2.74 -28.79
N THR A 66 -17.61 1.79 -28.77
CA THR A 66 -19.06 2.09 -28.76
C THR A 66 -19.45 2.81 -27.47
N GLN A 67 -18.92 2.39 -26.33
CA GLN A 67 -19.14 3.04 -25.03
C GLN A 67 -18.53 4.44 -24.99
N ALA A 68 -17.33 4.61 -25.56
CA ALA A 68 -16.70 5.92 -25.69
C ALA A 68 -17.56 6.88 -26.50
N ARG A 69 -18.05 6.43 -27.66
CA ARG A 69 -18.94 7.18 -28.54
C ARG A 69 -20.23 7.59 -27.83
N GLN A 70 -20.87 6.62 -27.15
CA GLN A 70 -22.12 6.86 -26.44
C GLN A 70 -21.95 7.89 -25.32
N ALA A 71 -20.90 7.73 -24.51
CA ALA A 71 -20.56 8.69 -23.46
C ALA A 71 -20.36 10.10 -24.02
N ARG A 72 -19.67 10.23 -25.16
CA ARG A 72 -19.46 11.51 -25.82
C ARG A 72 -20.75 12.16 -26.32
N VAL A 73 -21.63 11.39 -26.96
CA VAL A 73 -22.94 11.89 -27.42
C VAL A 73 -23.78 12.40 -26.24
N GLU A 74 -23.64 11.79 -25.08
CA GLU A 74 -24.29 12.20 -23.83
C GLU A 74 -23.59 13.38 -23.12
N GLY A 75 -22.49 13.90 -23.66
CA GLY A 75 -21.70 14.98 -23.05
C GLY A 75 -20.84 14.52 -21.86
N ARG A 76 -20.62 13.22 -21.70
CA ARG A 76 -19.74 12.62 -20.68
C ARG A 76 -18.34 12.38 -21.25
N ASP A 77 -17.64 13.46 -21.61
CA ASP A 77 -16.33 13.37 -22.28
C ASP A 77 -15.26 12.66 -21.44
N GLU A 78 -15.27 12.82 -20.11
CA GLU A 78 -14.38 12.12 -19.19
C GLU A 78 -14.57 10.59 -19.27
N ASP A 79 -15.82 10.12 -19.32
CA ASP A 79 -16.13 8.69 -19.46
C ASP A 79 -15.73 8.19 -20.86
N ALA A 80 -15.91 9.03 -21.89
CA ALA A 80 -15.48 8.69 -23.24
C ALA A 80 -13.96 8.48 -23.33
N GLU A 81 -13.20 9.37 -22.70
CA GLU A 81 -11.75 9.30 -22.62
C GLU A 81 -11.26 8.10 -21.81
N ALA A 82 -11.92 7.78 -20.69
CA ALA A 82 -11.61 6.59 -19.90
C ALA A 82 -11.83 5.28 -20.69
N ASN A 83 -12.92 5.18 -21.46
CA ASN A 83 -13.16 4.03 -22.33
C ASN A 83 -12.13 3.94 -23.47
N LEU A 84 -11.72 5.08 -24.03
CA LEU A 84 -10.68 5.13 -25.05
C LEU A 84 -9.30 4.72 -24.50
N GLU A 85 -8.95 5.15 -23.28
CA GLU A 85 -7.74 4.71 -22.59
C GLU A 85 -7.73 3.19 -22.37
N GLN A 86 -8.85 2.64 -21.88
CA GLN A 86 -8.99 1.19 -21.71
C GLN A 86 -8.86 0.46 -23.05
N PHE A 87 -9.45 0.99 -24.13
CA PHE A 87 -9.30 0.43 -25.47
C PHE A 87 -7.82 0.32 -25.85
N PHE A 88 -7.03 1.38 -25.68
CA PHE A 88 -5.61 1.35 -26.00
C PHE A 88 -4.83 0.37 -25.11
N ALA A 89 -5.13 0.35 -23.80
CA ALA A 89 -4.51 -0.59 -22.87
C ALA A 89 -4.75 -2.05 -23.29
N TYR A 90 -5.99 -2.42 -23.65
CA TYR A 90 -6.32 -3.77 -24.11
C TYR A 90 -5.78 -4.08 -25.51
N LYS A 91 -5.78 -3.11 -26.43
CA LYS A 91 -5.17 -3.27 -27.76
C LYS A 91 -3.69 -3.64 -27.64
N VAL A 92 -2.95 -2.95 -26.76
CA VAL A 92 -1.54 -3.26 -26.48
C VAL A 92 -1.41 -4.61 -25.77
N LYS A 93 -2.17 -4.84 -24.70
CA LYS A 93 -2.14 -6.09 -23.92
C LYS A 93 -2.38 -7.33 -24.79
N TRP A 94 -3.30 -7.23 -25.75
CA TRP A 94 -3.69 -8.34 -26.62
C TRP A 94 -2.93 -8.37 -27.95
N ASN A 95 -2.09 -7.37 -28.22
CA ASN A 95 -1.39 -7.19 -29.50
C ASN A 95 -2.37 -7.26 -30.70
N SER A 96 -3.54 -6.66 -30.56
CA SER A 96 -4.63 -6.74 -31.53
C SER A 96 -4.37 -5.86 -32.75
N LYS A 97 -4.51 -6.43 -33.94
CA LYS A 97 -4.58 -5.68 -35.20
C LYS A 97 -6.02 -5.24 -35.42
N LEU A 98 -6.20 -3.99 -35.82
CA LEU A 98 -7.52 -3.44 -36.12
C LEU A 98 -7.86 -3.71 -37.59
N ASP A 99 -9.12 -4.02 -37.87
CA ASP A 99 -9.67 -3.97 -39.22
C ASP A 99 -10.07 -2.53 -39.58
N GLY A 100 -10.41 -2.29 -40.85
CA GLY A 100 -10.73 -0.95 -41.34
C GLY A 100 -11.95 -0.31 -40.66
N GLY A 101 -12.92 -1.11 -40.18
CA GLY A 101 -14.09 -0.59 -39.47
C GLY A 101 -13.75 -0.11 -38.07
N MET A 102 -12.94 -0.89 -37.35
CA MET A 102 -12.48 -0.54 -36.00
C MET A 102 -11.46 0.59 -36.03
N GLU A 103 -10.59 0.63 -37.05
CA GLU A 103 -9.66 1.74 -37.26
C GLU A 103 -10.40 3.04 -37.56
N SER A 104 -11.44 3.01 -38.42
CA SER A 104 -12.29 4.19 -38.65
C SER A 104 -13.00 4.65 -37.37
N SER A 105 -13.53 3.72 -36.57
CA SER A 105 -14.19 4.04 -35.30
C SER A 105 -13.21 4.65 -34.29
N LEU A 106 -11.99 4.12 -34.22
CA LEU A 106 -10.92 4.69 -33.39
C LEU A 106 -10.58 6.12 -33.82
N LEU A 107 -10.44 6.38 -35.12
CA LEU A 107 -10.14 7.72 -35.63
C LEU A 107 -11.24 8.73 -35.32
N GLU A 108 -12.52 8.33 -35.42
CA GLU A 108 -13.65 9.15 -34.98
C GLU A 108 -13.55 9.48 -33.48
N GLU A 109 -13.26 8.47 -32.65
CA GLU A 109 -13.16 8.66 -31.21
C GLU A 109 -11.96 9.53 -30.82
N MET A 110 -10.82 9.39 -31.49
CA MET A 110 -9.65 10.24 -31.30
C MET A 110 -9.95 11.70 -31.71
N ALA A 111 -10.64 11.91 -32.82
CA ALA A 111 -11.02 13.25 -33.28
C ALA A 111 -12.00 13.94 -32.31
N GLY A 112 -12.94 13.19 -31.73
CA GLY A 112 -13.82 13.70 -30.68
C GLY A 112 -13.07 14.07 -29.41
N THR A 113 -12.14 13.21 -28.96
CA THR A 113 -11.26 13.50 -27.82
C THR A 113 -10.43 14.76 -28.07
N HIS A 114 -9.84 14.89 -29.26
CA HIS A 114 -9.06 16.07 -29.63
C HIS A 114 -9.88 17.36 -29.52
N ARG A 115 -11.14 17.35 -29.97
CA ARG A 115 -12.04 18.51 -29.88
C ARG A 115 -12.31 18.92 -28.44
N HIS A 116 -12.59 17.96 -27.56
CA HIS A 116 -12.80 18.21 -26.14
C HIS A 116 -11.53 18.75 -25.48
N LEU A 117 -10.39 18.08 -25.66
CA LEU A 117 -9.10 18.50 -25.12
C LEU A 117 -8.67 19.87 -25.63
N ARG A 118 -8.98 20.22 -26.88
CA ARG A 118 -8.73 21.57 -27.42
C ARG A 118 -9.49 22.65 -26.64
N GLN A 119 -10.73 22.39 -26.25
CA GLN A 119 -11.51 23.33 -25.42
C GLN A 119 -10.98 23.39 -23.99
N LEU A 120 -10.61 22.24 -23.44
CA LEU A 120 -10.17 22.12 -22.04
C LEU A 120 -8.75 22.66 -21.81
N ILE A 121 -7.84 22.48 -22.77
CA ILE A 121 -6.40 22.76 -22.63
C ILE A 121 -6.00 23.93 -23.53
N ILE A 122 -6.18 23.82 -24.84
CA ILE A 122 -5.67 24.82 -25.80
C ILE A 122 -6.36 26.17 -25.60
N GLU A 123 -7.68 26.21 -25.47
CA GLU A 123 -8.40 27.47 -25.26
C GLU A 123 -8.07 28.11 -23.89
N GLN A 124 -7.77 27.31 -22.86
CA GLN A 124 -7.29 27.82 -21.57
C GLN A 124 -5.89 28.43 -21.69
N ALA A 125 -4.96 27.73 -22.36
CA ALA A 125 -3.61 28.25 -22.58
C ALA A 125 -3.62 29.56 -23.38
N LYS A 126 -4.49 29.68 -24.40
CA LYS A 126 -4.67 30.90 -25.20
C LYS A 126 -5.22 32.08 -24.40
N ARG A 127 -6.01 31.82 -23.35
CA ARG A 127 -6.53 32.85 -22.42
C ARG A 127 -5.50 33.32 -21.41
N GLY A 128 -4.30 32.73 -21.43
CA GLY A 128 -3.24 33.02 -20.47
C GLY A 128 -3.36 32.21 -19.18
N HIS A 129 -4.08 31.09 -19.20
CA HIS A 129 -4.20 30.16 -18.06
C HIS A 129 -3.38 28.90 -18.32
N ALA A 130 -2.08 29.08 -18.54
CA ALA A 130 -1.19 28.01 -18.97
C ALA A 130 -0.97 26.96 -17.87
N LEU A 131 -0.82 27.36 -16.60
CA LEU A 131 -0.69 26.38 -15.49
C LEU A 131 -1.97 25.58 -15.29
N THR A 132 -3.12 26.20 -15.51
CA THR A 132 -4.41 25.52 -15.50
C THR A 132 -4.50 24.51 -16.64
N ALA A 133 -4.14 24.92 -17.86
CA ALA A 133 -4.07 24.06 -19.02
C ALA A 133 -3.10 22.87 -18.83
N GLU A 134 -1.93 23.13 -18.24
CA GLU A 134 -0.94 22.09 -17.87
C GLU A 134 -1.53 21.11 -16.84
N SER A 135 -2.21 21.60 -15.81
CA SER A 135 -2.90 20.75 -14.83
C SER A 135 -3.96 19.84 -15.48
N HIS A 136 -4.65 20.32 -16.52
CA HIS A 136 -5.55 19.48 -17.32
C HIS A 136 -4.76 18.47 -18.16
N LEU A 137 -3.70 18.89 -18.84
CA LEU A 137 -2.82 18.01 -19.63
C LEU A 137 -2.23 16.87 -18.77
N ASP A 138 -1.79 17.18 -17.56
CA ASP A 138 -1.21 16.23 -16.61
C ASP A 138 -2.18 15.13 -16.21
N ARG A 139 -3.46 15.49 -15.98
CA ARG A 139 -4.52 14.52 -15.71
C ARG A 139 -4.83 13.61 -16.90
N LYS A 140 -4.47 14.02 -18.12
CA LYS A 140 -4.68 13.26 -19.36
C LYS A 140 -3.42 12.55 -19.86
N ARG A 141 -2.32 12.58 -19.09
CA ARG A 141 -1.05 11.95 -19.49
C ARG A 141 -1.17 10.46 -19.78
N ALA A 142 -1.96 9.71 -19.02
CA ALA A 142 -2.13 8.27 -19.23
C ALA A 142 -2.71 7.97 -20.63
N LEU A 143 -3.85 8.58 -20.97
CA LEU A 143 -4.44 8.53 -22.30
C LEU A 143 -3.49 9.02 -23.40
N LEU A 144 -2.81 10.16 -23.18
CA LEU A 144 -1.93 10.77 -24.18
C LEU A 144 -0.57 10.06 -24.31
N ALA A 145 -0.24 9.11 -23.42
CA ALA A 145 1.00 8.33 -23.50
C ALA A 145 0.95 7.30 -24.65
N HIS A 146 -0.24 6.90 -25.10
CA HIS A 146 -0.40 5.94 -26.18
C HIS A 146 0.14 6.48 -27.53
N PRO A 147 0.84 5.65 -28.33
CA PRO A 147 1.45 6.09 -29.60
C PRO A 147 0.47 6.71 -30.59
N GLU A 148 -0.77 6.23 -30.62
CA GLU A 148 -1.83 6.74 -31.47
C GLU A 148 -2.19 8.20 -31.11
N MET A 149 -2.09 8.55 -29.83
CA MET A 149 -2.42 9.88 -29.31
C MET A 149 -1.27 10.89 -29.43
N ALA A 150 -0.07 10.50 -29.91
CA ALA A 150 1.09 11.38 -29.99
C ALA A 150 0.87 12.70 -30.77
N PRO A 151 0.13 12.74 -31.89
CA PRO A 151 -0.19 14.01 -32.56
C PRO A 151 -1.00 14.96 -31.68
N ILE A 152 -2.01 14.43 -30.98
CA ILE A 152 -2.86 15.21 -30.05
C ILE A 152 -2.03 15.67 -28.85
N ARG A 153 -1.19 14.80 -28.29
CA ARG A 153 -0.28 15.14 -27.19
C ARG A 153 0.61 16.33 -27.54
N ARG A 154 1.29 16.28 -28.69
CA ARG A 154 2.19 17.35 -29.15
C ARG A 154 1.46 18.68 -29.32
N ASP A 155 0.26 18.66 -29.89
CA ASP A 155 -0.58 19.86 -30.06
C ASP A 155 -0.95 20.49 -28.70
N MET A 156 -1.32 19.67 -27.70
CA MET A 156 -1.60 20.16 -26.34
C MET A 156 -0.35 20.72 -25.65
N GLU A 157 0.77 20.00 -25.70
CA GLU A 157 2.05 20.40 -25.10
C GLU A 157 2.56 21.72 -25.69
N GLU A 158 2.51 21.85 -27.03
CA GLU A 158 2.92 23.06 -27.74
C GLU A 158 2.02 24.25 -27.36
N ALA A 159 0.70 24.06 -27.30
CA ALA A 159 -0.22 25.11 -26.89
C ALA A 159 0.01 25.58 -25.45
N VAL A 160 0.27 24.66 -24.51
CA VAL A 160 0.61 24.99 -23.12
C VAL A 160 1.92 25.77 -23.05
N ALA A 161 2.96 25.34 -23.77
CA ALA A 161 4.25 26.03 -23.80
C ALA A 161 4.14 27.44 -24.39
N GLN A 162 3.42 27.60 -25.51
CA GLN A 162 3.20 28.90 -26.14
C GLN A 162 2.35 29.83 -25.26
N GLY A 163 1.29 29.30 -24.65
CA GLY A 163 0.44 30.05 -23.71
C GLY A 163 1.21 30.52 -22.48
N GLY A 164 2.07 29.65 -21.93
CA GLY A 164 2.95 29.98 -20.80
C GLY A 164 3.97 31.06 -21.15
N ALA A 165 4.59 30.98 -22.33
CA ALA A 165 5.50 32.00 -22.82
C ALA A 165 4.81 33.37 -23.01
N ALA A 166 3.61 33.38 -23.59
CA ALA A 166 2.81 34.60 -23.76
C ALA A 166 2.39 35.20 -22.41
N THR A 167 1.93 34.37 -21.47
CA THR A 167 1.55 34.82 -20.12
C THR A 167 2.76 35.39 -19.37
N CYS A 168 3.91 34.72 -19.44
CA CYS A 168 5.16 35.21 -18.89
C CYS A 168 5.56 36.59 -19.47
N ALA A 169 5.39 36.81 -20.78
CA ALA A 169 5.65 38.10 -21.40
C ALA A 169 4.77 39.22 -20.83
N ASN A 170 3.49 38.93 -20.57
CA ASN A 170 2.55 39.87 -19.95
C ASN A 170 2.89 40.12 -18.48
N LEU A 171 3.17 39.07 -17.71
CA LEU A 171 3.53 39.17 -16.29
C LEU A 171 4.78 40.02 -16.06
N LYS A 172 5.78 39.92 -16.94
CA LYS A 172 6.98 40.78 -16.90
C LYS A 172 6.65 42.28 -16.95
N GLN A 173 5.58 42.68 -17.63
CA GLN A 173 5.15 44.08 -17.73
C GLN A 173 4.46 44.57 -16.45
N SER A 174 3.95 43.65 -15.63
CA SER A 174 3.31 43.97 -14.34
C SER A 174 4.29 44.20 -13.20
N LEU A 175 5.58 43.96 -13.43
CA LEU A 175 6.62 44.11 -12.40
C LEU A 175 6.83 45.60 -12.09
N SER A 176 6.49 46.00 -10.87
CA SER A 176 6.81 47.31 -10.31
C SER A 176 7.97 47.20 -9.31
N GLY A 177 8.73 48.28 -9.14
CA GLY A 177 9.84 48.30 -8.18
C GLY A 177 9.32 48.14 -6.74
N GLY A 178 9.82 47.13 -6.03
CA GLY A 178 9.56 46.92 -4.60
C GLY A 178 8.71 45.70 -4.23
N ALA A 179 8.10 45.02 -5.20
CA ALA A 179 7.29 43.81 -4.97
C ALA A 179 8.14 42.54 -5.17
N GLN A 180 8.89 42.13 -4.13
CA GLN A 180 9.89 41.06 -4.24
C GLN A 180 9.26 39.67 -4.37
N HIS A 181 8.19 39.38 -3.62
CA HIS A 181 7.50 38.09 -3.71
C HIS A 181 6.75 37.95 -5.04
N TRP A 182 6.15 39.03 -5.54
CA TRP A 182 5.56 39.06 -6.86
C TRP A 182 6.61 38.83 -7.95
N ALA A 183 7.75 39.52 -7.86
CA ALA A 183 8.87 39.31 -8.79
C ALA A 183 9.37 37.86 -8.77
N GLU A 184 9.40 37.21 -7.60
CA GLU A 184 9.82 35.81 -7.49
C GLU A 184 8.81 34.87 -8.15
N LEU A 185 7.52 35.06 -7.86
CA LEU A 185 6.46 34.27 -8.46
C LEU A 185 6.50 34.38 -9.98
N VAL A 186 6.63 35.58 -10.53
CA VAL A 186 6.79 35.81 -11.97
C VAL A 186 8.06 35.16 -12.51
N SER A 187 9.18 35.26 -11.79
CA SER A 187 10.46 34.64 -12.19
C SER A 187 10.33 33.12 -12.29
N ARG A 188 9.69 32.48 -11.30
CA ARG A 188 9.42 31.04 -11.29
C ARG A 188 8.42 30.62 -12.36
N TYR A 189 7.34 31.39 -12.54
CA TYR A 189 6.39 31.16 -13.62
C TYR A 189 7.09 31.15 -14.98
N CYS A 190 7.90 32.17 -15.25
CA CYS A 190 8.66 32.27 -16.48
C CYS A 190 9.70 31.15 -16.61
N GLY A 191 10.42 30.84 -15.53
CA GLY A 191 11.40 29.74 -15.50
C GLY A 191 10.79 28.38 -15.80
N HIS A 192 9.59 28.11 -15.29
CA HIS A 192 8.81 26.90 -15.58
C HIS A 192 8.56 26.71 -17.09
N TYR A 193 8.26 27.80 -17.81
CA TYR A 193 8.10 27.81 -19.26
C TYR A 193 9.39 28.17 -20.03
N GLN A 194 10.56 27.99 -19.41
CA GLN A 194 11.88 28.21 -20.00
C GLN A 194 12.08 29.63 -20.56
N GLN A 195 11.39 30.61 -20.00
CA GLN A 195 11.50 32.01 -20.36
C GLN A 195 12.39 32.75 -19.36
N SER A 196 13.21 33.68 -19.87
CA SER A 196 13.98 34.57 -19.01
C SER A 196 13.08 35.60 -18.34
N ALA A 197 13.29 35.83 -17.04
CA ALA A 197 12.64 36.86 -16.24
C ALA A 197 13.64 37.50 -15.27
N PRO A 198 13.42 38.75 -14.86
CA PRO A 198 14.21 39.37 -13.79
C PRO A 198 14.21 38.48 -12.54
N ARG A 199 15.36 38.40 -11.87
CA ARG A 199 15.44 37.74 -10.57
C ARG A 199 14.83 38.66 -9.52
N ALA A 200 14.05 38.07 -8.61
CA ALA A 200 13.63 38.75 -7.41
C ALA A 200 14.85 39.16 -6.57
N GLY A 201 14.77 40.31 -5.93
CA GLY A 201 15.67 40.69 -4.87
C GLY A 201 15.41 39.86 -3.61
N MET A 202 16.26 40.06 -2.61
CA MET A 202 16.08 39.44 -1.30
C MET A 202 14.82 39.98 -0.62
N PHE A 203 14.04 39.09 -0.05
CA PHE A 203 12.84 39.42 0.69
C PHE A 203 13.14 39.55 2.21
N PRO A 204 12.41 40.38 2.97
CA PRO A 204 12.81 40.78 4.32
C PRO A 204 12.84 39.65 5.37
N GLU A 205 12.10 38.58 5.16
CA GLU A 205 12.04 37.38 6.03
C GLU A 205 13.00 36.27 5.59
N ALA A 206 13.81 36.49 4.55
CA ALA A 206 14.83 35.55 4.09
C ALA A 206 15.82 35.21 5.19
N LEU A 207 16.01 33.91 5.43
CA LEU A 207 17.00 33.36 6.36
C LEU A 207 17.98 32.47 5.60
N GLY A 208 19.25 32.54 5.97
CA GLY A 208 20.26 31.56 5.58
C GLY A 208 20.10 30.28 6.40
N VAL A 209 21.06 29.36 6.23
CA VAL A 209 21.11 28.08 6.96
C VAL A 209 21.04 28.33 8.48
N PRO A 210 20.25 27.57 9.25
CA PRO A 210 20.12 27.78 10.69
C PRO A 210 21.44 27.53 11.42
N THR A 211 21.65 28.24 12.53
CA THR A 211 22.73 27.96 13.47
C THR A 211 22.18 27.14 14.64
N TRP A 212 22.88 26.06 15.01
CA TRP A 212 22.38 25.09 15.98
C TRP A 212 23.18 25.13 17.28
N GLN A 213 22.47 25.20 18.41
CA GLN A 213 22.99 24.84 19.73
C GLN A 213 22.35 23.53 20.17
N VAL A 214 23.16 22.53 20.54
CA VAL A 214 22.66 21.18 20.84
C VAL A 214 22.96 20.79 22.28
N SER A 215 21.95 20.27 22.97
CA SER A 215 22.02 19.72 24.31
C SER A 215 21.21 18.42 24.37
N VAL A 216 21.82 17.30 24.00
CA VAL A 216 21.16 15.98 24.01
C VAL A 216 21.89 14.99 24.90
N ASP A 217 21.14 14.17 25.62
CA ASP A 217 21.68 13.11 26.48
C ASP A 217 21.46 11.72 25.88
N GLY A 218 22.44 10.81 26.02
CA GLY A 218 22.34 9.44 25.52
C GLY A 218 22.34 9.25 23.99
N ILE A 219 22.57 10.31 23.21
CA ILE A 219 22.71 10.28 21.74
C ILE A 219 24.18 10.52 21.36
N SER A 220 24.73 9.73 20.44
CA SER A 220 26.12 9.92 19.98
C SER A 220 26.27 11.16 19.09
N ASN A 221 27.48 11.73 19.07
CA ASN A 221 27.77 12.92 18.26
C ASN A 221 27.50 12.71 16.76
N ASP A 222 27.77 11.53 16.22
CA ASP A 222 27.51 11.22 14.80
C ASP A 222 26.01 11.29 14.49
N VAL A 223 25.17 10.78 15.39
CA VAL A 223 23.72 10.84 15.26
C VAL A 223 23.21 12.28 15.39
N VAL A 224 23.82 13.08 16.28
CA VAL A 224 23.51 14.51 16.41
C VAL A 224 23.85 15.26 15.13
N GLN A 225 25.04 15.05 14.56
CA GLN A 225 25.44 15.70 13.31
C GLN A 225 24.54 15.27 12.14
N TYR A 226 24.17 13.99 12.09
CA TYR A 226 23.20 13.49 11.11
C TYR A 226 21.84 14.17 11.25
N LEU A 227 21.32 14.31 12.48
CA LEU A 227 20.08 15.03 12.74
C LEU A 227 20.18 16.51 12.32
N MET A 228 21.25 17.22 12.72
CA MET A 228 21.47 18.63 12.34
C MET A 228 21.50 18.80 10.82
N THR A 229 22.21 17.92 10.11
CA THR A 229 22.29 17.96 8.64
C THR A 229 20.90 17.81 8.01
N ARG A 230 20.10 16.87 8.50
CA ARG A 230 18.72 16.64 8.03
C ARG A 230 17.81 17.83 8.32
N LEU A 231 17.84 18.38 9.54
CA LEU A 231 17.03 19.55 9.88
C LEU A 231 17.46 20.81 9.11
N SER A 232 18.76 21.00 8.86
CA SER A 232 19.24 22.07 7.98
C SER A 232 18.77 21.87 6.55
N GLY A 233 18.85 20.66 6.00
CA GLY A 233 18.33 20.35 4.67
C GLY A 233 16.82 20.62 4.55
N ALA A 234 16.04 20.19 5.53
CA ALA A 234 14.61 20.51 5.62
C ALA A 234 14.35 22.02 5.73
N PHE A 235 15.21 22.77 6.44
CA PHE A 235 15.10 24.22 6.50
C PHE A 235 15.41 24.89 5.15
N GLU A 236 16.47 24.44 4.47
CA GLU A 236 16.87 24.92 3.14
C GLU A 236 15.81 24.65 2.08
N ALA A 237 15.09 23.54 2.22
CA ALA A 237 13.92 23.25 1.41
C ALA A 237 12.72 24.14 1.74
N SER A 238 12.70 24.93 2.82
CA SER A 238 11.51 25.66 3.27
C SER A 238 11.40 27.07 2.65
N PRO A 239 10.21 27.71 2.66
CA PRO A 239 10.02 29.07 2.18
C PRO A 239 10.77 30.13 3.01
N TRP A 240 11.27 29.78 4.19
CA TRP A 240 12.09 30.67 5.01
C TRP A 240 13.51 30.86 4.44
N TYR A 241 13.99 29.92 3.62
CA TYR A 241 15.38 29.90 3.19
C TYR A 241 15.67 30.76 1.95
N SER A 242 16.85 31.39 1.96
CA SER A 242 17.51 31.99 0.81
C SER A 242 19.03 31.93 0.98
N GLU A 243 19.73 31.39 -0.01
CA GLU A 243 21.20 31.33 -0.05
C GLU A 243 21.85 32.70 0.05
N ALA A 244 21.19 33.74 -0.48
CA ALA A 244 21.72 35.09 -0.46
C ALA A 244 21.64 35.77 0.93
N SER A 245 20.84 35.24 1.86
CA SER A 245 20.60 35.88 3.15
C SER A 245 21.77 35.68 4.10
N GLN A 246 22.23 36.79 4.71
CA GLN A 246 23.23 36.78 5.77
C GLN A 246 22.63 36.58 7.17
N ARG A 247 21.29 36.55 7.28
CA ARG A 247 20.58 36.39 8.55
C ARG A 247 20.33 34.91 8.79
N HIS A 248 20.88 34.36 9.87
CA HIS A 248 20.66 32.96 10.24
C HIS A 248 19.59 32.84 11.33
N ALA A 249 18.81 31.77 11.29
CA ALA A 249 17.88 31.46 12.38
C ALA A 249 18.64 30.77 13.53
N PRO A 250 18.73 31.37 14.72
CA PRO A 250 19.30 30.69 15.88
C PRO A 250 18.30 29.62 16.36
N MET A 251 18.73 28.37 16.31
CA MET A 251 17.96 27.20 16.67
C MET A 251 18.65 26.41 17.78
N THR A 252 17.86 25.75 18.62
CA THR A 252 18.35 24.85 19.66
C THR A 252 17.74 23.47 19.47
N ILE A 253 18.53 22.42 19.73
CA ILE A 253 18.07 21.03 19.78
C ILE A 253 18.33 20.53 21.19
N SER A 254 17.28 20.13 21.89
CA SER A 254 17.36 19.58 23.25
C SER A 254 16.63 18.25 23.33
N GLY A 255 17.16 17.28 24.08
CA GLY A 255 16.48 15.98 24.17
C GLY A 255 17.28 14.87 24.84
N SER A 256 16.77 13.66 24.76
CA SER A 256 17.44 12.47 25.25
C SER A 256 17.05 11.20 24.49
N LEU A 257 17.95 10.22 24.54
CA LEU A 257 17.71 8.84 24.17
C LEU A 257 18.11 7.95 25.34
N SER A 258 17.13 7.31 25.99
CA SER A 258 17.40 6.36 27.06
C SER A 258 17.10 4.93 26.63
N GLU A 259 17.80 3.99 27.26
CA GLU A 259 17.66 2.56 27.04
C GLU A 259 17.54 1.86 28.39
N ARG A 260 16.40 1.23 28.65
CA ARG A 260 16.19 0.37 29.81
C ARG A 260 16.21 -1.08 29.38
N ARG A 261 16.97 -1.91 30.09
CA ARG A 261 17.06 -3.36 29.85
C ARG A 261 16.41 -4.11 31.00
N ILE A 262 15.59 -5.08 30.66
CA ILE A 262 14.95 -5.99 31.60
C ILE A 262 15.60 -7.35 31.45
N SER A 263 15.99 -7.95 32.58
CA SER A 263 16.58 -9.29 32.63
C SER A 263 16.20 -9.96 33.93
N GLU A 264 15.17 -10.80 33.88
CA GLU A 264 14.60 -11.44 35.06
C GLU A 264 14.59 -12.97 34.88
N PRO A 265 15.09 -13.74 35.86
CA PRO A 265 14.92 -15.19 35.82
C PRO A 265 13.44 -15.55 36.02
N VAL A 266 12.94 -16.48 35.21
CA VAL A 266 11.56 -16.97 35.28
C VAL A 266 11.54 -18.49 35.16
N THR A 267 10.53 -19.12 35.75
CA THR A 267 10.26 -20.55 35.55
C THR A 267 9.05 -20.68 34.63
N LEU A 268 9.22 -21.44 33.56
CA LEU A 268 8.17 -21.76 32.59
C LEU A 268 7.83 -23.25 32.71
N THR A 269 6.61 -23.63 32.33
CA THR A 269 6.12 -25.00 32.41
C THR A 269 5.65 -25.45 31.04
N ALA A 270 6.20 -26.56 30.54
CA ALA A 270 5.78 -27.21 29.31
C ALA A 270 4.94 -28.45 29.62
N PRO A 271 3.62 -28.45 29.35
CA PRO A 271 2.78 -29.64 29.51
C PRO A 271 3.03 -30.64 28.36
N TRP A 272 2.98 -31.93 28.66
CA TRP A 272 3.03 -33.00 27.66
C TRP A 272 2.24 -34.23 28.09
N THR A 273 1.95 -35.12 27.16
CA THR A 273 1.19 -36.35 27.41
C THR A 273 2.08 -37.57 27.21
N GLU A 274 2.20 -38.41 28.25
CA GLU A 274 2.96 -39.65 28.24
C GLU A 274 2.01 -40.85 28.14
N ARG A 275 2.24 -41.73 27.15
CA ARG A 275 1.53 -43.03 27.08
C ARG A 275 2.23 -44.03 27.98
N VAL A 276 1.66 -44.28 29.16
CA VAL A 276 2.21 -45.26 30.10
C VAL A 276 1.45 -46.59 30.02
N PRO A 277 2.16 -47.73 30.02
CA PRO A 277 1.52 -49.03 30.09
C PRO A 277 0.95 -49.26 31.50
N TYR A 278 -0.16 -49.99 31.59
CA TYR A 278 -0.69 -50.53 32.82
C TYR A 278 -1.20 -51.95 32.60
N THR A 279 -1.10 -52.78 33.63
CA THR A 279 -1.63 -54.15 33.61
C THR A 279 -3.12 -54.10 33.83
N ASP A 280 -3.86 -54.67 32.89
CA ASP A 280 -5.29 -54.94 33.01
C ASP A 280 -5.53 -56.44 32.86
N HIS A 281 -6.71 -56.90 33.26
CA HIS A 281 -7.08 -58.31 33.23
C HIS A 281 -8.27 -58.49 32.29
N GLU A 282 -8.12 -59.36 31.29
CA GLU A 282 -9.21 -59.70 30.37
C GLU A 282 -9.58 -61.16 30.50
N ASP A 283 -10.87 -61.41 30.70
CA ASP A 283 -11.41 -62.76 30.67
C ASP A 283 -11.47 -63.26 29.22
N ARG A 284 -10.68 -64.29 28.92
CA ARG A 284 -10.70 -65.00 27.64
C ARG A 284 -11.31 -66.37 27.85
N THR A 285 -12.09 -66.81 26.87
CA THR A 285 -12.60 -68.19 26.86
C THR A 285 -11.54 -69.08 26.21
N ALA A 286 -10.99 -70.01 26.98
CA ALA A 286 -10.06 -71.02 26.49
C ALA A 286 -10.78 -72.38 26.42
N THR A 287 -10.43 -73.18 25.41
CA THR A 287 -10.95 -74.55 25.27
C THR A 287 -9.85 -75.55 25.62
N ALA A 288 -10.17 -76.54 26.45
CA ALA A 288 -9.31 -77.69 26.67
C ALA A 288 -10.07 -78.98 26.42
N GLU A 289 -9.42 -79.95 25.77
CA GLU A 289 -9.93 -81.30 25.63
C GLU A 289 -9.61 -82.10 26.90
N VAL A 290 -10.62 -82.35 27.73
CA VAL A 290 -10.44 -83.14 28.95
C VAL A 290 -10.93 -84.58 28.69
N PRO A 291 -10.11 -85.60 28.98
CA PRO A 291 -10.56 -86.98 28.89
C PRO A 291 -11.61 -87.26 29.99
N TYR A 292 -12.71 -87.88 29.61
CA TYR A 292 -13.69 -88.43 30.53
C TYR A 292 -13.97 -89.87 30.15
N THR A 293 -14.34 -90.66 31.16
CA THR A 293 -14.60 -92.08 30.97
C THR A 293 -16.10 -92.29 30.87
N VAL A 294 -16.55 -92.87 29.76
CA VAL A 294 -17.96 -93.22 29.57
C VAL A 294 -18.08 -94.75 29.52
N GLU A 295 -19.14 -95.28 30.13
CA GLU A 295 -19.47 -96.69 29.99
C GLU A 295 -20.10 -96.92 28.62
N GLU A 296 -19.32 -97.49 27.71
CA GLU A 296 -19.82 -97.96 26.43
C GLU A 296 -20.21 -99.42 26.58
N SER A 297 -21.45 -99.72 26.21
CA SER A 297 -21.94 -101.10 26.20
C SER A 297 -21.53 -101.74 24.88
N TYR A 298 -20.87 -102.89 24.93
CA TYR A 298 -20.46 -103.65 23.77
C TYR A 298 -20.86 -105.12 23.94
N GLU A 299 -21.19 -105.76 22.83
CA GLU A 299 -21.66 -107.14 22.84
C GLU A 299 -20.48 -108.09 22.67
N ASP A 300 -20.31 -109.02 23.62
CA ASP A 300 -19.28 -110.06 23.57
C ASP A 300 -19.96 -111.42 23.74
N LYS A 301 -20.00 -112.19 22.65
CA LYS A 301 -20.63 -113.52 22.57
C LYS A 301 -22.10 -113.56 23.01
N GLY A 302 -22.90 -112.59 22.55
CA GLY A 302 -24.35 -112.53 22.77
C GLY A 302 -24.79 -111.98 24.13
N VAL A 303 -23.85 -111.47 24.93
CA VAL A 303 -24.13 -110.82 26.23
C VAL A 303 -23.61 -109.39 26.20
N MET A 304 -24.47 -108.43 26.56
CA MET A 304 -24.08 -107.03 26.68
C MET A 304 -23.17 -106.82 27.88
N LYS A 305 -21.90 -106.48 27.62
CA LYS A 305 -20.93 -106.10 28.63
C LYS A 305 -20.68 -104.61 28.56
N LYS A 306 -20.28 -104.01 29.67
CA LYS A 306 -19.86 -102.61 29.71
C LYS A 306 -18.35 -102.54 29.81
N ARG A 307 -17.74 -101.68 29.00
CA ARG A 307 -16.34 -101.27 29.16
C ARG A 307 -16.27 -99.78 29.37
N LEU A 308 -15.29 -99.37 30.15
CA LEU A 308 -14.93 -97.97 30.30
C LEU A 308 -14.04 -97.58 29.11
N VAL A 309 -14.53 -96.67 28.26
CA VAL A 309 -13.73 -96.07 27.17
C VAL A 309 -13.48 -94.61 27.49
N GLN A 310 -12.25 -94.18 27.22
CA GLN A 310 -11.81 -92.79 27.35
C GLN A 310 -12.24 -92.02 26.10
N GLN A 311 -13.13 -91.05 26.28
CA GLN A 311 -13.48 -90.07 25.25
C GLN A 311 -12.97 -88.70 25.68
N LYS A 312 -12.74 -87.79 24.73
CA LYS A 312 -12.37 -86.41 25.05
C LYS A 312 -13.58 -85.51 24.87
N LYS A 313 -13.81 -84.59 25.81
CA LYS A 313 -14.80 -83.52 25.68
C LYS A 313 -14.09 -82.18 25.68
N THR A 314 -14.39 -81.32 24.71
CA THR A 314 -13.94 -79.93 24.74
C THR A 314 -14.74 -79.19 25.79
N VAL A 315 -14.04 -78.69 26.80
CA VAL A 315 -14.62 -77.87 27.87
C VAL A 315 -14.12 -76.45 27.68
N GLU A 316 -15.05 -75.50 27.58
CA GLU A 316 -14.75 -74.08 27.65
C GLU A 316 -14.60 -73.67 29.11
N TYR A 317 -13.48 -73.04 29.44
CA TYR A 317 -13.26 -72.41 30.73
C TYR A 317 -12.79 -70.98 30.54
N LYS A 318 -13.26 -70.08 31.41
CA LYS A 318 -12.81 -68.68 31.41
C LYS A 318 -11.46 -68.63 32.11
N THR A 319 -10.47 -68.06 31.42
CA THR A 319 -9.17 -67.76 32.01
C THR A 319 -8.95 -66.25 31.94
N THR A 320 -8.55 -65.67 33.06
CA THR A 320 -8.15 -64.28 33.11
C THR A 320 -6.69 -64.19 32.65
N VAL A 321 -6.43 -63.38 31.63
CA VAL A 321 -5.07 -63.17 31.10
C VAL A 321 -4.68 -61.72 31.37
N GLU A 322 -3.46 -61.52 31.88
CA GLU A 322 -2.87 -60.19 32.00
C GLU A 322 -2.63 -59.61 30.60
N VAL A 323 -3.15 -58.40 30.36
CA VAL A 323 -2.95 -57.65 29.12
C VAL A 323 -2.35 -56.29 29.44
N THR A 324 -1.41 -55.85 28.60
CA THR A 324 -0.83 -54.51 28.70
C THR A 324 -1.68 -53.53 27.93
N LYS A 325 -2.37 -52.62 28.64
CA LYS A 325 -3.08 -51.48 28.06
C LYS A 325 -2.27 -50.20 28.25
N TYR A 326 -2.62 -49.15 27.51
CA TYR A 326 -1.97 -47.85 27.60
C TYR A 326 -2.99 -46.79 27.98
N ARG A 327 -2.58 -45.85 28.83
CA ARG A 327 -3.35 -44.66 29.14
C ARG A 327 -2.50 -43.41 28.94
N ASP A 328 -3.15 -42.33 28.56
CA ASP A 328 -2.53 -41.01 28.46
C ASP A 328 -2.42 -40.39 29.85
N VAL A 329 -1.21 -40.02 30.25
CA VAL A 329 -0.94 -39.34 31.53
C VAL A 329 -0.39 -37.96 31.26
N SER A 330 -1.05 -36.94 31.78
CA SER A 330 -0.57 -35.56 31.73
C SER A 330 0.67 -35.41 32.61
N ARG A 331 1.74 -34.86 32.04
CA ARG A 331 3.00 -34.54 32.69
C ARG A 331 3.33 -33.07 32.45
N SER A 332 4.20 -32.51 33.27
CA SER A 332 4.76 -31.18 33.09
C SER A 332 6.27 -31.24 33.19
N PHE A 333 6.92 -30.34 32.47
CA PHE A 333 8.36 -30.12 32.54
C PHE A 333 8.59 -28.65 32.86
N ASP A 334 9.04 -28.38 34.09
CA ASP A 334 9.41 -27.04 34.53
C ASP A 334 10.85 -26.74 34.10
N TYR A 335 11.05 -25.55 33.55
CA TYR A 335 12.34 -25.15 33.03
C TYR A 335 12.61 -23.68 33.29
N HIS A 336 13.88 -23.36 33.51
CA HIS A 336 14.32 -21.99 33.78
C HIS A 336 14.58 -21.26 32.46
N ALA A 337 14.03 -20.06 32.35
CA ALA A 337 14.29 -19.14 31.25
C ALA A 337 14.66 -17.77 31.80
N GLN A 338 15.22 -16.91 30.95
CA GLN A 338 15.41 -15.50 31.25
C GLN A 338 14.38 -14.69 30.46
N ARG A 339 13.55 -13.91 31.17
CA ARG A 339 12.75 -12.87 30.55
C ARG A 339 13.69 -11.72 30.20
N ARG A 340 13.89 -11.49 28.91
CA ARG A 340 14.66 -10.38 28.37
C ARG A 340 13.70 -9.31 27.88
N GLY A 341 14.06 -8.06 28.06
CA GLY A 341 13.34 -6.95 27.47
C GLY A 341 14.22 -5.74 27.24
N VAL A 342 13.80 -4.90 26.32
CA VAL A 342 14.40 -3.59 26.07
C VAL A 342 13.31 -2.57 25.86
N GLU A 343 13.54 -1.39 26.40
CA GLU A 343 12.72 -0.20 26.25
C GLU A 343 13.63 0.94 25.78
N TYR A 344 13.36 1.47 24.60
CA TYR A 344 14.01 2.67 24.10
C TYR A 344 13.04 3.84 24.24
N HIS A 345 13.50 4.97 24.77
CA HIS A 345 12.71 6.20 24.83
C HIS A 345 13.50 7.32 24.17
N PHE A 346 12.89 7.97 23.18
CA PHE A 346 13.46 9.06 22.41
C PHE A 346 12.57 10.28 22.56
N ALA A 347 13.16 11.40 23.01
CA ALA A 347 12.47 12.67 23.11
C ALA A 347 13.39 13.80 22.66
N VAL A 348 13.03 14.53 21.61
CA VAL A 348 13.83 15.65 21.08
C VAL A 348 12.90 16.82 20.75
N VAL A 349 13.39 18.03 21.00
CA VAL A 349 12.74 19.29 20.67
C VAL A 349 13.72 20.19 19.93
N ALA A 350 13.30 20.70 18.77
CA ALA A 350 13.99 21.74 18.03
C ALA A 350 13.17 23.03 18.14
N GLN A 351 13.80 24.11 18.56
CA GLN A 351 13.12 25.38 18.74
C GLN A 351 13.99 26.57 18.35
N GLY A 352 13.35 27.64 17.88
CA GLY A 352 14.02 28.89 17.54
C GLY A 352 13.06 29.95 17.02
N ILE A 353 13.59 31.15 16.81
CA ILE A 353 12.80 32.31 16.36
C ILE A 353 13.07 32.53 14.88
N LEU A 354 12.05 32.31 14.04
CA LEU A 354 12.11 32.60 12.61
C LEU A 354 11.93 34.10 12.33
N GLN A 355 11.04 34.73 13.10
CA GLN A 355 10.74 36.15 12.99
C GLN A 355 10.35 36.71 14.37
N GLU A 356 10.88 37.88 14.73
CA GLU A 356 10.69 38.48 16.06
C GLU A 356 9.22 38.77 16.42
N ARG A 357 8.36 38.94 15.40
CA ARG A 357 6.92 39.26 15.58
C ARG A 357 6.04 38.03 15.77
N HIS A 358 6.59 36.82 15.69
CA HIS A 358 5.83 35.58 15.76
C HIS A 358 6.32 34.67 16.88
N ALA A 359 5.45 33.77 17.32
CA ALA A 359 5.81 32.77 18.32
C ALA A 359 6.99 31.92 17.81
N PRO A 360 7.90 31.48 18.71
CA PRO A 360 8.98 30.58 18.33
C PRO A 360 8.44 29.33 17.63
N LEU A 361 9.19 28.84 16.65
CA LEU A 361 9.06 27.48 16.18
C LEU A 361 9.46 26.56 17.33
N ALA A 362 8.64 25.56 17.63
CA ALA A 362 8.94 24.50 18.57
C ALA A 362 8.36 23.20 18.02
N VAL A 363 9.24 22.27 17.64
CA VAL A 363 8.88 20.98 17.05
C VAL A 363 9.36 19.91 18.01
N LYS A 364 8.45 19.08 18.49
CA LYS A 364 8.74 17.99 19.43
C LYS A 364 8.53 16.65 18.73
N ALA A 365 9.45 15.72 18.93
CA ALA A 365 9.26 14.30 18.69
C ALA A 365 9.46 13.53 19.99
N GLU A 366 8.54 12.64 20.31
CA GLU A 366 8.63 11.75 21.44
C GLU A 366 8.06 10.39 21.04
N ASN A 367 8.83 9.32 21.27
CA ASN A 367 8.41 7.97 20.97
C ASN A 367 9.13 6.96 21.86
N ALA A 368 8.53 5.79 22.02
CA ALA A 368 9.12 4.69 22.76
C ALA A 368 8.92 3.36 22.01
N LEU A 369 9.89 2.46 22.16
CA LEU A 369 9.79 1.08 21.67
C LEU A 369 10.04 0.15 22.86
N GLU A 370 9.06 -0.69 23.16
CA GLU A 370 9.19 -1.76 24.14
C GLU A 370 9.11 -3.12 23.44
N ALA A 371 10.05 -4.01 23.78
CA ALA A 371 10.02 -5.40 23.33
C ALA A 371 10.48 -6.31 24.46
N SER A 372 9.80 -7.44 24.64
CA SER A 372 10.21 -8.46 25.61
C SER A 372 9.94 -9.87 25.10
N GLY A 373 10.67 -10.84 25.64
CA GLY A 373 10.55 -12.25 25.28
C GLY A 373 11.34 -13.14 26.24
N TYR A 374 11.32 -14.44 25.98
CA TYR A 374 12.05 -15.43 26.77
C TYR A 374 13.32 -15.88 26.02
N GLU A 375 14.35 -16.17 26.78
CA GLU A 375 15.60 -16.74 26.30
C GLU A 375 15.93 -17.99 27.13
N HIS A 376 16.13 -19.12 26.46
CA HIS A 376 16.60 -20.37 27.08
C HIS A 376 17.29 -21.26 26.04
N ASN A 377 18.21 -22.10 26.49
CA ASN A 377 18.90 -23.11 25.69
C ASN A 377 18.36 -24.54 25.91
N ILE A 378 17.20 -24.64 26.58
CA ILE A 378 16.62 -25.91 26.99
C ILE A 378 15.88 -26.56 25.82
N THR A 379 16.08 -27.87 25.65
CA THR A 379 15.36 -28.72 24.69
C THR A 379 14.61 -29.80 25.43
N PHE A 380 13.32 -29.95 25.15
CA PHE A 380 12.48 -31.01 25.70
C PHE A 380 11.42 -31.38 24.65
N GLU A 381 11.77 -32.35 23.80
CA GLU A 381 10.94 -32.80 22.66
C GLU A 381 9.52 -33.23 23.05
N PRO A 382 9.27 -33.98 24.15
CA PRO A 382 7.91 -34.39 24.49
C PRO A 382 6.96 -33.22 24.74
N GLY A 383 7.46 -32.10 25.26
CA GLY A 383 6.72 -30.86 25.45
C GLY A 383 6.97 -29.80 24.38
N GLY A 384 7.62 -30.15 23.27
CA GLY A 384 7.92 -29.22 22.17
C GLY A 384 8.84 -28.05 22.54
N VAL A 385 9.57 -28.12 23.67
CA VAL A 385 10.45 -27.05 24.10
C VAL A 385 11.73 -27.09 23.27
N ARG A 386 12.07 -25.96 22.66
CA ARG A 386 13.29 -25.80 21.87
C ARG A 386 14.02 -24.53 22.29
N PRO A 387 15.34 -24.42 22.09
CA PRO A 387 16.08 -23.22 22.41
C PRO A 387 15.46 -21.98 21.75
N VAL A 388 15.19 -20.95 22.54
CA VAL A 388 14.68 -19.66 22.08
C VAL A 388 15.70 -18.61 22.47
N LYS A 389 16.00 -17.70 21.54
CA LYS A 389 16.80 -16.51 21.79
C LYS A 389 15.92 -15.29 21.61
N PHE A 390 16.00 -14.33 22.53
CA PHE A 390 15.29 -13.07 22.35
C PHE A 390 15.94 -12.25 21.24
N GLU A 391 15.19 -12.02 20.16
CA GLU A 391 15.61 -11.13 19.08
C GLU A 391 15.38 -9.68 19.49
N ARG A 392 16.44 -9.05 19.99
CA ARG A 392 16.39 -7.63 20.38
C ARG A 392 16.14 -6.75 19.15
N PRO A 393 15.18 -5.82 19.20
CA PRO A 393 15.00 -4.82 18.14
C PRO A 393 16.29 -4.05 17.85
N ASN A 394 16.52 -3.73 16.59
CA ASN A 394 17.67 -2.93 16.19
C ASN A 394 17.47 -1.46 16.61
N LYS A 395 18.21 -1.02 17.63
CA LYS A 395 18.20 0.36 18.14
C LYS A 395 18.48 1.39 17.04
N GLU A 396 19.50 1.15 16.22
CA GLU A 396 19.93 2.09 15.17
C GLU A 396 18.88 2.21 14.09
N GLY A 397 18.32 1.08 13.64
CA GLY A 397 17.23 1.06 12.65
C GLY A 397 15.96 1.74 13.15
N TRP A 398 15.59 1.51 14.42
CA TRP A 398 14.45 2.19 15.03
C TRP A 398 14.69 3.71 15.17
N LEU A 399 15.86 4.11 15.66
CA LEU A 399 16.22 5.52 15.87
C LEU A 399 16.27 6.28 14.53
N ASP A 400 16.88 5.71 13.50
CA ASP A 400 16.91 6.31 12.14
C ASP A 400 15.49 6.49 11.58
N GLY A 401 14.57 5.57 11.88
CA GLY A 401 13.14 5.76 11.63
C GLY A 401 12.54 6.98 12.36
N GLN A 402 12.88 7.18 13.64
CA GLN A 402 12.43 8.35 14.39
C GLN A 402 12.99 9.66 13.83
N LEU A 403 14.27 9.69 13.46
CA LEU A 403 14.91 10.89 12.91
C LEU A 403 14.33 11.28 11.54
N ARG A 404 13.98 10.29 10.69
CA ARG A 404 13.25 10.54 9.43
C ARG A 404 11.87 11.13 9.67
N GLY A 405 11.09 10.54 10.57
CA GLY A 405 9.77 11.08 10.89
C GLY A 405 9.84 12.50 11.50
N TYR A 406 10.90 12.76 12.26
CA TYR A 406 11.11 14.07 12.87
C TYR A 406 11.50 15.15 11.87
N GLU A 407 12.37 14.84 10.89
CA GLU A 407 12.67 15.74 9.75
C GLU A 407 11.39 16.17 9.02
N GLN A 408 10.52 15.21 8.68
CA GLN A 408 9.25 15.50 8.01
C GLN A 408 8.33 16.38 8.85
N THR A 409 8.23 16.10 10.16
CA THR A 409 7.43 16.90 11.10
C THR A 409 7.99 18.32 11.25
N PHE A 410 9.32 18.46 11.26
CA PHE A 410 9.99 19.75 11.32
C PHE A 410 9.73 20.57 10.07
N PHE A 411 9.89 19.97 8.89
CA PHE A 411 9.56 20.60 7.62
C PHE A 411 8.10 21.05 7.56
N ALA A 412 7.15 20.16 7.89
CA ALA A 412 5.72 20.50 7.92
C ALA A 412 5.42 21.66 8.89
N SER A 413 6.12 21.72 10.03
CA SER A 413 6.00 22.83 10.98
C SER A 413 6.52 24.15 10.41
N LEU A 414 7.62 24.15 9.65
CA LEU A 414 8.11 25.34 8.93
C LEU A 414 7.09 25.87 7.92
N MET A 415 6.47 24.96 7.16
CA MET A 415 5.42 25.28 6.19
C MET A 415 4.18 25.85 6.88
N SER A 416 3.71 25.21 7.96
CA SER A 416 2.58 25.71 8.75
C SER A 416 2.86 27.10 9.31
N ARG A 417 4.07 27.34 9.85
CA ARG A 417 4.43 28.66 10.37
C ARG A 417 4.45 29.74 9.30
N TRP A 418 4.85 29.42 8.07
CA TRP A 418 4.76 30.36 6.95
C TRP A 418 3.30 30.73 6.65
N GLN A 419 2.42 29.74 6.59
CA GLN A 419 0.99 29.96 6.34
C GLN A 419 0.34 30.77 7.45
N ASP A 420 0.60 30.45 8.71
CA ASP A 420 0.07 31.19 9.86
C ASP A 420 0.50 32.67 9.81
N ALA A 421 1.75 32.92 9.41
CA ALA A 421 2.32 34.26 9.36
C ALA A 421 1.79 35.09 8.18
N PHE A 422 1.60 34.47 7.00
CA PHE A 422 1.42 35.22 5.75
C PHE A 422 0.18 34.85 4.93
N CYS A 423 -0.63 33.88 5.35
CA CYS A 423 -1.81 33.43 4.61
C CYS A 423 -3.15 33.65 5.36
N ALA A 424 -3.14 34.26 6.54
CA ALA A 424 -4.33 34.42 7.38
C ALA A 424 -5.09 35.76 7.20
N ALA A 425 -4.68 36.62 6.27
CA ALA A 425 -5.32 37.93 6.09
C ALA A 425 -6.73 37.82 5.46
N PRO A 426 -7.70 38.67 5.84
CA PRO A 426 -9.03 38.67 5.24
C PRO A 426 -9.05 39.23 3.80
N ALA A 427 -8.02 39.98 3.42
CA ALA A 427 -7.81 40.53 2.08
C ALA A 427 -6.30 40.61 1.80
N PHE A 428 -5.93 40.51 0.53
CA PHE A 428 -4.53 40.47 0.09
C PHE A 428 -4.28 41.49 -1.01
N ALA A 429 -3.14 42.17 -0.95
CA ALA A 429 -2.53 42.75 -2.14
C ALA A 429 -1.82 41.64 -2.95
N VAL A 430 -1.51 41.91 -4.22
CA VAL A 430 -0.79 40.96 -5.10
C VAL A 430 0.53 40.49 -4.47
N GLU A 431 1.29 41.40 -3.86
CA GLU A 431 2.55 41.07 -3.18
C GLU A 431 2.33 40.11 -1.99
N ASP A 432 1.33 40.36 -1.14
CA ASP A 432 1.03 39.50 0.00
C ASP A 432 0.48 38.14 -0.43
N ALA A 433 -0.29 38.10 -1.52
CA ALA A 433 -0.79 36.86 -2.08
C ALA A 433 0.35 36.03 -2.70
N ALA A 434 1.31 36.68 -3.37
CA ALA A 434 2.52 36.04 -3.88
C ALA A 434 3.41 35.53 -2.73
N ARG A 435 3.51 36.29 -1.64
CA ARG A 435 4.17 35.85 -0.40
C ARG A 435 3.49 34.63 0.21
N CYS A 436 2.17 34.59 0.25
CA CYS A 436 1.45 33.40 0.69
C CYS A 436 1.72 32.20 -0.26
N ALA A 437 1.72 32.42 -1.58
CA ALA A 437 1.98 31.38 -2.59
C ALA A 437 3.36 30.73 -2.46
N ARG A 438 4.37 31.49 -1.99
CA ARG A 438 5.70 30.97 -1.67
C ARG A 438 5.66 29.79 -0.71
N GLY A 439 4.63 29.68 0.12
CA GLY A 439 4.40 28.54 1.00
C GLY A 439 4.08 27.22 0.30
N GLY A 440 4.05 27.14 -1.03
CA GLY A 440 3.96 25.86 -1.76
C GLY A 440 2.65 25.08 -1.60
N VAL A 441 1.66 25.65 -0.89
CA VAL A 441 0.36 25.04 -0.64
C VAL A 441 -0.75 25.79 -1.36
N ALA A 442 -1.88 25.10 -1.57
CA ALA A 442 -3.06 25.71 -2.17
C ALA A 442 -3.44 27.01 -1.46
N LEU A 443 -3.61 28.07 -2.25
CA LEU A 443 -3.90 29.40 -1.72
C LEU A 443 -5.28 29.46 -1.05
N PRO A 444 -5.42 30.13 0.10
CA PRO A 444 -6.72 30.49 0.66
C PRO A 444 -7.52 31.32 -0.33
N GLY A 445 -8.86 31.24 -0.25
CA GLY A 445 -9.79 31.96 -1.13
C GLY A 445 -9.44 33.45 -1.34
N PRO A 446 -9.20 34.24 -0.27
CA PRO A 446 -8.84 35.65 -0.40
C PRO A 446 -7.50 35.88 -1.13
N ALA A 447 -6.47 35.07 -0.86
CA ALA A 447 -5.17 35.20 -1.53
C ALA A 447 -5.26 34.79 -3.00
N LYS A 448 -6.00 33.72 -3.31
CA LYS A 448 -6.30 33.31 -4.69
C LYS A 448 -7.03 34.44 -5.44
N GLN A 449 -8.02 35.05 -4.82
CA GLN A 449 -8.80 36.13 -5.43
C GLN A 449 -7.91 37.33 -5.81
N ALA A 450 -6.97 37.72 -4.93
CA ALA A 450 -6.05 38.82 -5.20
C ALA A 450 -5.12 38.58 -6.39
N LEU A 451 -4.82 37.31 -6.72
CA LEU A 451 -4.03 36.95 -7.91
C LEU A 451 -4.87 36.74 -9.17
N THR A 452 -6.18 36.55 -9.03
CA THR A 452 -7.08 36.22 -10.15
C THR A 452 -7.15 37.37 -11.17
N ASP A 453 -7.03 38.62 -10.72
CA ASP A 453 -7.08 39.77 -11.62
C ASP A 453 -5.91 39.80 -12.62
N THR A 454 -4.75 39.24 -12.24
CA THR A 454 -3.53 39.22 -13.08
C THR A 454 -3.30 37.87 -13.76
N LEU A 455 -3.60 36.76 -13.08
CA LEU A 455 -3.30 35.40 -13.53
C LEU A 455 -4.55 34.63 -13.99
N GLY A 456 -5.75 35.15 -13.75
CA GLY A 456 -7.01 34.44 -13.95
C GLY A 456 -7.01 33.09 -13.23
N ASP A 457 -7.37 32.02 -13.94
CA ASP A 457 -7.47 30.69 -13.35
C ASP A 457 -6.12 30.11 -12.89
N ASP A 458 -4.99 30.59 -13.44
CA ASP A 458 -3.64 30.19 -13.00
C ASP A 458 -3.37 30.53 -11.53
N ALA A 459 -4.09 31.50 -10.95
CA ALA A 459 -4.02 31.81 -9.53
C ALA A 459 -4.27 30.58 -8.64
N ALA A 460 -5.06 29.60 -9.10
CA ALA A 460 -5.27 28.36 -8.36
C ALA A 460 -4.05 27.43 -8.35
N GLN A 461 -3.14 27.57 -9.32
CA GLN A 461 -2.05 26.63 -9.59
C GLN A 461 -0.66 27.18 -9.22
N VAL A 462 -0.52 28.49 -8.98
CA VAL A 462 0.81 29.12 -8.73
C VAL A 462 1.59 28.53 -7.55
N HIS A 463 0.91 27.96 -6.55
CA HIS A 463 1.57 27.29 -5.43
C HIS A 463 2.47 26.12 -5.88
N ARG A 464 2.12 25.48 -7.01
CA ARG A 464 2.91 24.39 -7.60
C ARG A 464 4.25 24.85 -8.17
N LEU A 465 4.45 26.17 -8.33
CA LEU A 465 5.76 26.73 -8.73
C LEU A 465 6.75 26.76 -7.55
N PHE A 466 6.27 26.54 -6.33
CA PHE A 466 7.05 26.52 -5.10
C PHE A 466 7.05 25.11 -4.51
N VAL A 467 7.48 24.11 -5.30
CA VAL A 467 7.74 22.77 -4.79
C VAL A 467 9.03 22.78 -3.99
N TRP A 468 8.85 22.63 -2.68
CA TRP A 468 9.89 22.49 -1.69
C TRP A 468 10.14 21.00 -1.49
N ASN A 469 11.28 20.50 -1.99
CA ASN A 469 11.64 19.08 -1.99
C ASN A 469 12.31 18.63 -0.71
#